data_AF-A0A7J2JSA7-F1
#
_entry.id   AF-A0A7J2JSA7-F1
#
_cell.length_a   1.000
_cell.length_b   1.000
_cell.length_c   1.000
_cell.angle_alpha   90.00
_cell.angle_beta   90.00
_cell.angle_gamma   90.00
#
_symmetry.space_group_name_H-M   'P 1'
#
loop_
_entity.id
_entity.type
_entity.pdbx_description
1 polymer ?
#
loop_
_entity_poly.entity_id
_entity_poly.type
_entity_poly.pdbx_seq_one_letter_code
_entity_poly.pdbx_strand_id
1 'polypeptide(L)'
;MLLLFEDEGAALLRPPADLTPVHELVIGRETILERVRRLLRHDGEVASLVRPHLVPKARDSKAPPLRGADEGVLAVNSRWVMGAEEARLALLLDVGEALAAPDGTVLCARLRAEEAESTLSPERGWVSGVSEALHGSAESVRVLEGARLISYPWDLLRAALEALREPVSVEG
;
A
#
# COMPACT_ATOMS: atom_id res chain seq x y z
N MET A 1 5.09 8.99 8.60
CA MET A 1 5.09 8.92 7.12
C MET A 1 4.13 7.83 6.65
N LEU A 2 3.48 8.02 5.51
CA LEU A 2 2.76 6.95 4.80
C LEU A 2 3.65 6.39 3.69
N LEU A 3 3.78 5.07 3.61
CA LEU A 3 4.57 4.43 2.55
C LEU A 3 3.68 3.45 1.78
N LEU A 4 3.59 3.63 0.47
CA LEU A 4 2.88 2.70 -0.41
C LEU A 4 3.85 1.72 -1.04
N PHE A 5 3.78 0.45 -0.67
CA PHE A 5 4.68 -0.58 -1.18
C PHE A 5 4.00 -1.49 -2.21
N GLU A 6 4.78 -1.99 -3.15
CA GLU A 6 4.44 -3.12 -3.99
C GLU A 6 5.12 -4.39 -3.45
N ASP A 7 4.49 -5.53 -3.70
CA ASP A 7 5.07 -6.87 -3.50
C ASP A 7 5.08 -7.64 -4.83
N GLU A 8 5.42 -8.93 -4.81
CA GLU A 8 5.47 -9.78 -6.00
C GLU A 8 4.13 -9.85 -6.76
N GLY A 9 3.01 -9.70 -6.05
CA GLY A 9 1.69 -9.72 -6.68
C GLY A 9 1.47 -8.56 -7.64
N ALA A 10 2.24 -7.47 -7.54
CA ALA A 10 2.16 -6.35 -8.49
C ALA A 10 2.48 -6.79 -9.93
N ALA A 11 3.32 -7.82 -10.10
CA ALA A 11 3.68 -8.35 -11.40
C ALA A 11 2.53 -9.11 -12.10
N LEU A 12 1.48 -9.51 -11.37
CA LEU A 12 0.30 -10.18 -11.91
C LEU A 12 -0.71 -9.20 -12.51
N LEU A 13 -0.55 -7.90 -12.26
CA LEU A 13 -1.43 -6.82 -12.72
C LEU A 13 -1.10 -6.31 -14.12
N ARG A 14 -0.48 -7.14 -14.94
CA ARG A 14 -0.15 -6.80 -16.33
C ARG A 14 -1.39 -6.78 -17.22
N PRO A 15 -1.43 -5.92 -18.25
CA PRO A 15 -0.43 -4.91 -18.58
C PRO A 15 -0.45 -3.60 -17.75
N PRO A 16 -1.52 -3.18 -17.02
CA PRO A 16 -1.54 -1.88 -16.34
C PRO A 16 -0.31 -1.59 -15.47
N ALA A 17 0.15 -2.60 -14.72
CA ALA A 17 1.27 -2.45 -13.81
C ALA A 17 2.64 -2.42 -14.50
N ASP A 18 2.78 -2.74 -15.79
CA ASP A 18 4.09 -2.71 -16.48
C ASP A 18 4.59 -1.28 -16.70
N LEU A 19 3.69 -0.29 -16.73
CA LEU A 19 4.02 1.10 -17.03
C LEU A 19 3.62 2.07 -15.91
N THR A 20 2.94 1.58 -14.88
CA THR A 20 2.33 2.41 -13.84
C THR A 20 2.50 1.74 -12.48
N PRO A 21 3.02 2.46 -11.46
CA PRO A 21 2.99 1.99 -10.09
C PRO A 21 1.59 1.62 -9.66
N VAL A 22 1.43 0.55 -8.87
CA VAL A 22 0.10 0.09 -8.48
C VAL A 22 -0.69 1.19 -7.77
N HIS A 23 -0.06 1.99 -6.92
CA HIS A 23 -0.74 3.08 -6.21
C HIS A 23 -1.28 4.21 -7.11
N GLU A 24 -0.83 4.31 -8.37
CA GLU A 24 -1.35 5.25 -9.36
C GLU A 24 -2.49 4.67 -10.21
N LEU A 25 -2.81 3.38 -10.07
CA LEU A 25 -3.94 2.80 -10.76
C LEU A 25 -5.26 3.40 -10.24
N VAL A 26 -6.18 3.63 -11.17
CA VAL A 26 -7.47 4.26 -10.87
C VAL A 26 -8.48 3.20 -10.42
N ILE A 27 -9.15 3.46 -9.31
CA ILE A 27 -10.30 2.72 -8.81
C ILE A 27 -11.48 3.68 -8.61
N GLY A 28 -12.45 3.58 -9.51
CA GLY A 28 -13.61 4.45 -9.52
C GLY A 28 -13.27 5.86 -10.00
N ARG A 29 -13.29 6.85 -9.08
CA ARG A 29 -13.03 8.26 -9.39
C ARG A 29 -11.65 8.76 -8.92
N GLU A 30 -10.91 7.91 -8.22
CA GLU A 30 -9.67 8.26 -7.54
C GLU A 30 -8.60 7.21 -7.85
N THR A 31 -7.33 7.57 -7.71
CA THR A 31 -6.24 6.59 -7.67
C THR A 31 -6.24 5.83 -6.34
N ILE A 32 -5.56 4.69 -6.29
CA ILE A 32 -5.35 3.96 -5.04
C ILE A 32 -4.67 4.84 -3.98
N LEU A 33 -3.67 5.65 -4.36
CA LEU A 33 -3.03 6.63 -3.49
C LEU A 33 -4.05 7.63 -2.91
N GLU A 34 -4.86 8.24 -3.76
CA GLU A 34 -5.87 9.21 -3.34
C GLU A 34 -6.88 8.59 -2.38
N ARG A 35 -7.32 7.36 -2.67
CA ARG A 35 -8.19 6.59 -1.78
C ARG A 35 -7.58 6.35 -0.41
N VAL A 36 -6.35 5.84 -0.37
CA VAL A 36 -5.65 5.54 0.89
C VAL A 36 -5.47 6.81 1.71
N ARG A 37 -5.04 7.92 1.09
CA ARG A 37 -4.91 9.22 1.79
C ARG A 37 -6.24 9.69 2.37
N ARG A 38 -7.30 9.65 1.57
CA ARG A 38 -8.65 10.06 2.01
C ARG A 38 -9.17 9.21 3.17
N LEU A 39 -9.06 7.89 3.06
CA LEU A 39 -9.58 6.97 4.08
C LEU A 39 -8.76 7.02 5.38
N LEU A 40 -7.43 7.17 5.29
CA LEU A 40 -6.56 7.32 6.45
C LEU A 40 -6.49 8.76 6.98
N ARG A 41 -7.11 9.73 6.29
CA ARG A 41 -7.02 11.18 6.59
C ARG A 41 -5.57 11.65 6.71
N HIS A 42 -4.72 11.19 5.79
CA HIS A 42 -3.28 11.43 5.83
C HIS A 42 -2.88 12.60 4.93
N ASP A 43 -2.50 13.71 5.58
CA ASP A 43 -2.02 14.93 4.92
C ASP A 43 -0.49 15.11 4.97
N GLY A 44 0.21 14.21 5.65
CA GLY A 44 1.67 14.24 5.79
C GLY A 44 2.43 13.69 4.60
N GLU A 45 3.72 13.42 4.82
CA GLU A 45 4.62 12.88 3.79
C GLU A 45 4.16 11.49 3.31
N VAL A 46 4.26 11.28 2.00
CA VAL A 46 3.97 10.01 1.33
C VAL A 46 5.16 9.60 0.49
N ALA A 47 5.60 8.36 0.65
CA ALA A 47 6.63 7.73 -0.18
C ALA A 47 6.10 6.44 -0.83
N SER A 48 6.87 5.88 -1.75
CA SER A 48 6.57 4.59 -2.36
C SER A 48 7.77 3.65 -2.47
N LEU A 49 7.49 2.35 -2.43
CA LEU A 49 8.43 1.28 -2.75
C LEU A 49 7.87 0.52 -3.96
N VAL A 50 8.45 0.76 -5.13
CA VAL A 50 7.95 0.26 -6.42
C VAL A 50 9.01 -0.58 -7.13
N ARG A 51 8.59 -1.34 -8.15
CA ARG A 51 9.53 -2.08 -9.01
C ARG A 51 10.59 -1.15 -9.64
N PRO A 52 11.86 -1.61 -9.80
CA PRO A 52 12.99 -0.76 -10.21
C PRO A 52 12.77 0.07 -11.48
N HIS A 53 12.14 -0.54 -12.49
CA HIS A 53 11.91 0.12 -13.79
C HIS A 53 10.85 1.23 -13.73
N LEU A 54 10.04 1.29 -12.67
CA LEU A 54 9.03 2.33 -12.46
C LEU A 54 9.53 3.49 -11.58
N VAL A 55 10.71 3.35 -10.96
CA VAL A 55 11.33 4.40 -10.14
C VAL A 55 11.43 5.75 -10.86
N PRO A 56 11.84 5.84 -12.13
CA PRO A 56 11.87 7.12 -12.84
C PRO A 56 10.50 7.79 -12.91
N LYS A 57 9.42 7.02 -13.12
CA LYS A 57 8.05 7.54 -13.15
C LYS A 57 7.57 7.97 -11.77
N ALA A 58 7.84 7.16 -10.74
CA ALA A 58 7.43 7.47 -9.38
C ALA A 58 8.11 8.74 -8.82
N ARG A 59 9.33 9.09 -9.26
CA ARG A 59 10.05 10.29 -8.78
C ARG A 59 9.27 11.60 -8.93
N ASP A 60 8.45 11.69 -9.98
CA ASP A 60 7.67 12.88 -10.30
C ASP A 60 6.21 12.78 -9.82
N SER A 61 5.86 11.74 -9.06
CA SER A 61 4.50 11.50 -8.57
C SER A 61 4.23 12.12 -7.20
N LYS A 62 2.97 12.02 -6.75
CA LYS A 62 2.55 12.40 -5.39
C LYS A 62 3.07 11.44 -4.29
N ALA A 63 3.75 10.35 -4.67
CA ALA A 63 4.36 9.38 -3.77
C ALA A 63 5.75 8.98 -4.30
N PRO A 64 6.76 9.86 -4.17
CA PRO A 64 8.12 9.60 -4.67
C PRO A 64 8.75 8.36 -4.01
N PRO A 65 9.77 7.74 -4.63
CA PRO A 65 10.47 6.60 -4.06
C PRO A 65 11.02 6.93 -2.66
N LEU A 66 10.88 5.99 -1.72
CA LEU A 66 11.44 6.07 -0.38
C LEU A 66 12.95 6.35 -0.45
N ARG A 67 13.42 7.39 0.25
CA ARG A 67 14.84 7.76 0.36
C ARG A 67 15.44 7.49 1.74
N GLY A 68 14.59 7.10 2.67
CA GLY A 68 14.90 6.86 4.07
C GLY A 68 13.67 7.19 4.92
N ALA A 69 13.66 6.74 6.17
CA ALA A 69 12.61 7.08 7.13
C ALA A 69 13.19 7.81 8.35
N ASP A 70 12.84 9.09 8.52
CA ASP A 70 13.23 9.87 9.71
C ASP A 70 12.20 9.77 10.85
N GLU A 71 11.01 9.26 10.54
CA GLU A 71 9.89 9.09 11.46
C GLU A 71 9.22 7.72 11.29
N GLY A 72 8.31 7.39 12.20
CA GLY A 72 7.52 6.15 12.12
C GLY A 72 6.73 6.05 10.82
N VAL A 73 6.64 4.83 10.29
CA VAL A 73 6.07 4.54 8.97
C VAL A 73 4.80 3.71 9.12
N LEU A 74 3.72 4.13 8.45
CA LEU A 74 2.61 3.23 8.12
C LEU A 74 2.84 2.75 6.69
N ALA A 75 3.30 1.51 6.55
CA ALA A 75 3.48 0.86 5.26
C ALA A 75 2.14 0.24 4.83
N VAL A 76 1.67 0.52 3.63
CA VAL A 76 0.40 0.03 3.08
C VAL A 76 0.66 -0.62 1.72
N ASN A 77 0.14 -1.83 1.53
CA ASN A 77 0.26 -2.56 0.29
C ASN A 77 -0.60 -1.87 -0.77
N SER A 78 0.01 -1.48 -1.88
CA SER A 78 -0.65 -0.79 -2.98
C SER A 78 -1.72 -1.65 -3.66
N ARG A 79 -1.70 -2.97 -3.49
CA ARG A 79 -2.75 -3.86 -4.02
C ARG A 79 -3.99 -3.94 -3.13
N TRP A 80 -3.97 -3.38 -1.93
CA TRP A 80 -5.10 -3.49 -1.00
C TRP A 80 -6.22 -2.49 -1.33
N VAL A 81 -7.41 -3.03 -1.62
CA VAL A 81 -8.63 -2.23 -1.82
C VAL A 81 -9.23 -1.89 -0.45
N MET A 82 -8.63 -0.91 0.19
CA MET A 82 -9.04 -0.42 1.50
C MET A 82 -10.45 0.20 1.45
N GLY A 83 -11.32 -0.18 2.37
CA GLY A 83 -12.57 0.50 2.70
C GLY A 83 -12.46 1.28 4.02
N ALA A 84 -13.58 1.86 4.48
CA ALA A 84 -13.58 2.70 5.68
C ALA A 84 -13.28 1.91 6.97
N GLU A 85 -13.81 0.68 7.10
CA GLU A 85 -13.53 -0.17 8.27
C GLU A 85 -12.08 -0.66 8.26
N GLU A 86 -11.57 -1.05 7.09
CA GLU A 86 -10.17 -1.43 6.90
C GLU A 86 -9.21 -0.29 7.26
N ALA A 87 -9.54 0.93 6.87
CA ALA A 87 -8.77 2.12 7.22
C ALA A 87 -8.74 2.37 8.73
N ARG A 88 -9.88 2.19 9.42
CA ARG A 88 -9.92 2.28 10.89
C ARG A 88 -9.01 1.25 11.55
N LEU A 89 -9.02 0.01 11.06
CA LEU A 89 -8.13 -1.04 11.58
C LEU A 89 -6.65 -0.69 11.36
N ALA A 90 -6.31 -0.16 10.18
CA ALA A 90 -4.94 0.27 9.88
C ALA A 90 -4.47 1.43 10.78
N LEU A 91 -5.37 2.37 11.11
CA LEU A 91 -5.08 3.49 12.01
C LEU A 91 -4.94 3.08 13.49
N LEU A 92 -5.51 1.94 13.87
CA LEU A 92 -5.41 1.37 15.22
C LEU A 92 -4.19 0.48 15.43
N LEU A 93 -3.31 0.37 14.43
CA LEU A 93 -2.05 -0.38 14.59
C LEU A 93 -1.09 0.38 15.50
N ASP A 94 -0.64 -0.31 16.54
CA ASP A 94 0.52 0.11 17.32
C ASP A 94 1.83 -0.20 16.58
N VAL A 95 2.91 0.46 16.98
CA VAL A 95 4.25 0.20 16.43
C VAL A 95 4.63 -1.27 16.65
N GLY A 96 5.10 -1.94 15.59
CA GLY A 96 5.40 -3.36 15.58
C GLY A 96 4.22 -4.25 15.16
N GLU A 97 3.01 -3.69 14.96
CA GLU A 97 1.85 -4.46 14.51
C GLU A 97 1.66 -4.43 12.98
N ALA A 98 1.13 -5.53 12.45
CA ALA A 98 0.73 -5.65 11.06
C ALA A 98 -0.66 -6.27 10.87
N LEU A 99 -1.29 -5.95 9.74
CA LEU A 99 -2.44 -6.67 9.19
C LEU A 99 -2.00 -7.49 7.98
N ALA A 100 -2.45 -8.73 7.91
CA ALA A 100 -2.18 -9.62 6.78
C ALA A 100 -3.48 -10.23 6.22
N ALA A 101 -3.47 -10.60 4.95
CA ALA A 101 -4.48 -11.44 4.34
C ALA A 101 -4.29 -12.91 4.78
N PRO A 102 -5.30 -13.78 4.59
CA PRO A 102 -5.20 -15.20 4.96
C PRO A 102 -4.07 -15.97 4.27
N ASP A 103 -3.60 -15.50 3.11
CA ASP A 103 -2.47 -16.07 2.37
C ASP A 103 -1.10 -15.59 2.90
N GLY A 104 -1.08 -14.77 3.95
CA GLY A 104 0.13 -14.22 4.56
C GLY A 104 0.61 -12.90 3.93
N THR A 105 -0.04 -12.40 2.88
CA THR A 105 0.31 -11.11 2.27
C THR A 105 0.08 -9.99 3.28
N VAL A 106 1.11 -9.19 3.56
CA VAL A 106 0.97 -8.01 4.43
C VAL A 106 0.16 -6.94 3.72
N LEU A 107 -0.90 -6.48 4.37
CA LEU A 107 -1.80 -5.42 3.89
C LEU A 107 -1.32 -4.06 4.37
N CYS A 108 -0.94 -3.98 5.64
CA CYS A 108 -0.27 -2.82 6.21
C CYS A 108 0.50 -3.17 7.47
N ALA A 109 1.50 -2.37 7.81
CA ALA A 109 2.30 -2.52 9.02
C ALA A 109 2.73 -1.15 9.55
N ARG A 110 2.82 -1.02 10.87
CA ARG A 110 3.28 0.18 11.55
C ARG A 110 4.68 -0.06 12.10
N LEU A 111 5.66 0.71 11.62
CA LEU A 111 7.07 0.49 11.89
C LEU A 111 7.70 1.72 12.55
N ARG A 112 8.74 1.49 13.36
CA ARG A 112 9.71 2.53 13.73
C ARG A 112 10.52 2.93 12.49
N ALA A 113 11.11 4.12 12.54
CA ALA A 113 11.99 4.62 11.48
C ALA A 113 13.12 3.63 11.15
N GLU A 114 13.81 3.14 12.18
CA GLU A 114 14.94 2.19 12.05
C GLU A 114 14.51 0.85 11.44
N GLU A 115 13.33 0.35 11.83
CA GLU A 115 12.76 -0.88 11.28
C GLU A 115 12.40 -0.70 9.81
N ALA A 116 11.78 0.42 9.45
CA ALA A 116 11.43 0.75 8.08
C ALA A 116 12.69 0.83 7.19
N GLU A 117 13.76 1.47 7.67
CA GLU A 117 15.04 1.53 6.95
C GLU A 117 15.60 0.11 6.71
N SER A 118 15.57 -0.74 7.73
CA SER A 118 16.13 -2.10 7.63
C SER A 118 15.28 -3.07 6.80
N THR A 119 13.96 -2.89 6.77
CA THR A 119 12.99 -3.82 6.17
C THR A 119 12.58 -3.39 4.75
N LEU A 120 12.49 -2.08 4.49
CA LEU A 120 11.93 -1.51 3.26
C LEU A 120 12.97 -0.80 2.39
N SER A 121 14.26 -0.95 2.72
CA SER A 121 15.33 -0.43 1.87
C SER A 121 15.32 -1.08 0.48
N PRO A 122 15.39 -0.28 -0.60
CA PRO A 122 15.51 -0.78 -1.98
C PRO A 122 16.66 -1.77 -2.17
N GLU A 123 17.71 -1.69 -1.35
CA GLU A 123 18.89 -2.55 -1.42
C GLU A 123 18.59 -4.03 -1.11
N ARG A 124 17.46 -4.33 -0.47
CA ARG A 124 17.04 -5.70 -0.12
C ARG A 124 16.27 -6.47 -1.20
N GLY A 125 16.07 -5.89 -2.39
CA GLY A 125 15.36 -6.57 -3.48
C GLY A 125 14.10 -5.85 -3.96
N TRP A 126 13.98 -4.55 -3.67
CA TRP A 126 12.88 -3.68 -4.08
C TRP A 126 11.51 -4.15 -3.58
N VAL A 127 10.84 -4.99 -4.36
CA VAL A 127 9.47 -5.47 -4.08
C VAL A 127 9.45 -6.95 -3.70
N SER A 128 10.53 -7.70 -3.96
CA SER A 128 10.55 -9.12 -3.62
C SER A 128 10.84 -9.30 -2.14
N GLY A 129 10.07 -10.17 -1.49
CA GLY A 129 10.18 -10.50 -0.08
C GLY A 129 9.65 -9.41 0.83
N VAL A 130 9.05 -8.33 0.32
CA VAL A 130 8.60 -7.21 1.16
C VAL A 130 7.55 -7.65 2.17
N SER A 131 6.56 -8.43 1.74
CA SER A 131 5.55 -8.98 2.67
C SER A 131 6.16 -9.91 3.71
N GLU A 132 7.10 -10.77 3.32
CA GLU A 132 7.80 -11.67 4.25
C GLU A 132 8.66 -10.89 5.25
N ALA A 133 9.39 -9.88 4.78
CA ALA A 133 10.24 -9.03 5.60
C ALA A 133 9.40 -8.23 6.61
N LEU A 134 8.28 -7.65 6.16
CA LEU A 134 7.34 -6.95 7.03
C LEU A 134 6.74 -7.90 8.07
N HIS A 135 6.29 -9.08 7.65
CA HIS A 135 5.76 -10.09 8.55
C HIS A 135 6.82 -10.55 9.58
N GLY A 136 8.07 -10.73 9.16
CA GLY A 136 9.17 -11.13 10.05
C GLY A 136 9.61 -10.03 11.03
N SER A 137 9.41 -8.76 10.66
CA SER A 137 9.70 -7.61 11.52
C SER A 137 8.58 -7.29 12.52
N ALA A 138 7.37 -7.78 12.29
CA ALA A 138 6.23 -7.48 13.14
C ALA A 138 6.28 -8.27 14.45
N GLU A 139 6.04 -7.57 15.57
CA GLU A 139 5.86 -8.15 16.90
C GLU A 139 4.52 -8.90 16.98
N SER A 140 3.50 -8.43 16.25
CA SER A 140 2.20 -9.08 16.13
C SER A 140 1.60 -8.94 14.73
N VAL A 141 0.92 -9.99 14.27
CA VAL A 141 0.22 -9.99 12.96
C VAL A 141 -1.22 -10.44 13.16
N ARG A 142 -2.17 -9.60 12.73
CA ARG A 142 -3.60 -9.91 12.73
C ARG A 142 -4.05 -10.25 11.31
N VAL A 143 -4.74 -11.38 11.16
CA VAL A 143 -5.31 -11.81 9.88
C VAL A 143 -6.65 -11.14 9.67
N LEU A 144 -6.84 -10.53 8.49
CA LEU A 144 -8.09 -9.93 8.05
C LEU A 144 -8.77 -10.83 7.00
N GLU A 145 -9.70 -11.67 7.44
CA GLU A 145 -10.39 -12.69 6.62
C GLU A 145 -11.11 -12.15 5.38
N GLY A 146 -11.52 -10.88 5.41
CA GLY A 146 -12.25 -10.21 4.31
C GLY A 146 -11.38 -9.30 3.42
N ALA A 147 -10.06 -9.34 3.57
CA ALA A 147 -9.17 -8.43 2.86
C ALA A 147 -9.27 -8.60 1.34
N ARG A 148 -9.50 -7.48 0.64
CA ARG A 148 -9.55 -7.45 -0.84
C ARG A 148 -8.24 -6.99 -1.42
N LEU A 149 -7.51 -7.89 -2.07
CA LEU A 149 -6.32 -7.57 -2.85
C LEU A 149 -6.65 -7.56 -4.34
N ILE A 150 -6.11 -6.58 -5.06
CA ILE A 150 -6.06 -6.57 -6.51
C ILE A 150 -4.95 -7.53 -6.91
N SER A 151 -5.30 -8.74 -7.32
CA SER A 151 -4.34 -9.77 -7.73
C SER A 151 -4.24 -9.88 -9.25
N TYR A 152 -5.30 -9.48 -9.97
CA TYR A 152 -5.37 -9.50 -11.42
C TYR A 152 -6.06 -8.26 -11.99
N PRO A 153 -5.91 -7.97 -13.29
CA PRO A 153 -6.56 -6.81 -13.93
C PRO A 153 -8.09 -6.79 -13.79
N TRP A 154 -8.75 -7.96 -13.77
CA TRP A 154 -10.21 -8.02 -13.56
C TRP A 154 -10.63 -7.69 -12.13
N ASP A 155 -9.75 -7.84 -11.14
CA ASP A 155 -10.02 -7.38 -9.77
C ASP A 155 -9.99 -5.86 -9.71
N LEU A 156 -9.08 -5.22 -10.45
CA LEU A 156 -9.05 -3.77 -10.60
C LEU A 156 -10.36 -3.24 -11.20
N LEU A 157 -10.86 -3.89 -12.26
CA LEU A 157 -12.14 -3.53 -12.87
C LEU A 157 -13.32 -3.68 -11.89
N ARG A 158 -13.36 -4.79 -11.13
CA ARG A 158 -14.38 -5.00 -10.09
C ARG A 158 -14.31 -3.92 -9.01
N ALA A 159 -13.12 -3.68 -8.46
CA ALA A 159 -12.88 -2.66 -7.45
C ALA A 159 -13.27 -1.27 -7.95
N ALA A 160 -12.97 -0.96 -9.22
CA ALA A 160 -13.36 0.32 -9.83
C ALA A 160 -14.88 0.47 -9.93
N LEU A 161 -15.59 -0.55 -10.41
CA LEU A 161 -17.06 -0.52 -10.52
C LEU A 161 -17.75 -0.43 -9.15
N GLU A 162 -17.20 -1.10 -8.14
CA GLU A 162 -17.69 -1.00 -6.76
C GLU A 162 -17.46 0.40 -6.19
N ALA A 163 -16.26 0.96 -6.35
CA ALA A 163 -15.91 2.30 -5.88
C ALA A 163 -16.77 3.41 -6.53
N LEU A 164 -17.19 3.24 -7.79
CA LEU A 164 -18.10 4.20 -8.45
C LEU A 164 -19.48 4.28 -7.79
N ARG A 165 -19.90 3.24 -7.07
CA ARG A 165 -21.19 3.19 -6.35
C ARG A 165 -21.10 3.81 -4.96
N GLU A 166 -19.91 4.12 -4.47
CA GLU A 166 -19.72 4.74 -3.18
C GLU A 166 -20.28 6.18 -3.21
N PRO A 167 -20.96 6.61 -2.14
CA PRO A 167 -21.48 7.97 -2.06
C PRO A 167 -20.32 8.97 -2.09
N VAL A 168 -20.47 10.01 -2.91
CA VAL A 168 -19.51 11.12 -2.92
C VAL A 168 -19.67 11.85 -1.60
N SER A 169 -18.64 11.81 -0.75
CA SER A 169 -18.55 12.71 0.39
C SER A 169 -18.25 14.10 -0.17
N VAL A 170 -19.29 14.89 -0.41
CA VAL A 170 -19.14 16.32 -0.71
C VAL A 170 -18.87 17.00 0.62
N GLU A 171 -17.60 17.06 1.02
CA GLU A 171 -17.21 17.98 2.09
C GLU A 171 -17.31 19.40 1.52
N GLY A 172 -18.18 20.20 2.13
CA GLY A 172 -18.39 21.63 1.83
C GLY A 172 -17.82 22.52 2.92
#